data_AF-A0A1J4X951-F1
#
_entry.id   AF-A0A1J4X951-F1
#
_cell.length_a   1.000
_cell.length_b   1.000
_cell.length_c   1.000
_cell.angle_alpha   90.00
_cell.angle_beta   90.00
_cell.angle_gamma   90.00
#
_symmetry.space_group_name_H-M   'P 1'
#
loop_
_entity.id
_entity.type
_entity.pdbx_description
1 polymer ?
#
loop_
_entity_poly.entity_id
_entity_poly.type
_entity_poly.pdbx_seq_one_letter_code
_entity_poly.pdbx_strand_id
1 'polypeptide(L)'
;MAHEGYHEPISELKNETRDMHRAIISLMEELEAVDWYNQRVDACKDEKLQAILAHNRDEEKEHAAMLLEWIRRNDKSFDKELSDYLFTDKPITH
;
A
#
# COMPACT_ATOMS: atom_id res chain seq x y z
N MET A 1 -6.77 -1.51 -16.97
CA MET A 1 -6.08 -0.79 -15.90
C MET A 1 -6.79 0.53 -15.76
N ALA A 2 -7.66 0.64 -14.75
CA ALA A 2 -8.41 1.86 -14.52
C ALA A 2 -7.55 2.77 -13.66
N HIS A 3 -7.29 3.98 -14.16
CA HIS A 3 -6.67 5.10 -13.44
C HIS A 3 -5.14 5.20 -13.35
N GLU A 4 -4.46 5.29 -14.49
CA GLU A 4 -3.10 5.86 -14.52
C GLU A 4 -3.19 7.40 -14.37
N GLY A 5 -2.96 7.91 -13.16
CA GLY A 5 -2.70 9.33 -12.88
C GLY A 5 -3.82 10.10 -12.18
N TYR A 6 -3.79 11.43 -12.32
CA TYR A 6 -4.71 12.35 -11.66
C TYR A 6 -6.09 12.36 -12.32
N HIS A 7 -7.14 12.44 -11.50
CA HIS A 7 -8.52 12.58 -11.96
C HIS A 7 -8.90 14.02 -12.35
N GLU A 8 -8.15 15.00 -11.86
CA GLU A 8 -8.37 16.43 -12.07
C GLU A 8 -7.11 17.08 -12.67
N PRO A 9 -7.23 18.23 -13.36
CA PRO A 9 -6.07 18.94 -13.88
C PRO A 9 -5.03 19.24 -12.79
N ILE A 10 -3.78 18.85 -13.00
CA ILE A 10 -2.70 19.00 -12.01
C ILE A 10 -2.54 20.47 -11.57
N SER A 11 -2.78 21.42 -12.47
CA SER A 11 -2.72 22.86 -12.18
C SER A 11 -3.76 23.34 -11.17
N GLU A 12 -4.84 22.58 -10.98
CA GLU A 12 -5.91 22.89 -10.02
C GLU A 12 -5.69 22.21 -8.66
N LEU A 13 -4.71 21.31 -8.57
CA LEU A 13 -4.41 20.58 -7.36
C LEU A 13 -3.39 21.34 -6.50
N LYS A 14 -3.67 21.42 -5.21
CA LYS A 14 -2.70 21.90 -4.23
C LYS A 14 -1.50 20.95 -4.15
N ASN A 15 -0.35 21.47 -3.76
CA ASN A 15 0.86 20.66 -3.54
C ASN A 15 0.61 19.53 -2.52
N GLU A 16 -0.06 19.83 -1.40
CA GLU A 16 -0.42 18.84 -0.37
C GLU A 16 -1.25 17.68 -0.93
N THR A 17 -2.23 17.98 -1.79
CA THR A 17 -3.07 16.97 -2.44
C THR A 17 -2.25 16.09 -3.39
N ARG A 18 -1.31 16.70 -4.12
CA ARG A 18 -0.42 15.97 -5.01
C ARG A 18 0.56 15.08 -4.24
N ASP A 19 1.04 15.52 -3.09
CA ASP A 19 1.93 14.70 -2.23
C ASP A 19 1.16 13.53 -1.63
N MET A 20 -0.06 13.76 -1.15
CA MET A 20 -0.95 12.68 -0.70
C MET A 20 -1.27 11.69 -1.83
N HIS A 21 -1.55 12.17 -3.05
CA HIS A 21 -1.77 11.30 -4.21
C HIS A 21 -0.55 10.43 -4.51
N ARG A 22 0.67 10.99 -4.46
CA ARG A 22 1.91 10.21 -4.62
C ARG A 22 2.01 9.10 -3.57
N ALA A 23 1.78 9.44 -2.30
CA ALA A 23 1.85 8.46 -1.22
C ALA A 23 0.80 7.34 -1.38
N ILE A 24 -0.43 7.68 -1.77
CA ILE A 24 -1.52 6.72 -1.98
C ILE A 24 -1.22 5.80 -3.17
N ILE A 25 -0.82 6.34 -4.32
CA ILE A 25 -0.52 5.53 -5.50
C ILE A 25 0.67 4.61 -5.24
N SER A 26 1.74 5.11 -4.61
CA SER A 26 2.87 4.25 -4.23
C SER A 26 2.43 3.15 -3.26
N LEU A 27 1.58 3.45 -2.27
CA LEU A 27 1.06 2.42 -1.36
C LEU A 27 0.23 1.37 -2.12
N MET A 28 -0.58 1.79 -3.10
CA MET A 28 -1.34 0.87 -3.96
C MET A 28 -0.41 -0.03 -4.77
N GLU A 29 0.64 0.52 -5.36
CA GLU A 29 1.65 -0.23 -6.14
C GLU A 29 2.36 -1.28 -5.26
N GLU A 30 2.74 -0.93 -4.03
CA GLU A 30 3.36 -1.89 -3.10
C GLU A 30 2.40 -3.03 -2.74
N LEU A 31 1.12 -2.72 -2.49
CA LEU A 31 0.11 -3.74 -2.19
C LEU A 31 -0.20 -4.65 -3.39
N GLU A 32 -0.21 -4.11 -4.61
CA GLU A 32 -0.30 -4.89 -5.84
C GLU A 32 0.92 -5.82 -6.00
N ALA A 33 2.13 -5.31 -5.73
CA ALA A 33 3.34 -6.11 -5.78
C ALA A 33 3.30 -7.26 -4.76
N VAL A 34 2.86 -7.01 -3.52
CA VAL A 34 2.66 -8.04 -2.50
C VAL A 34 1.72 -9.13 -3.01
N ASP A 35 0.55 -8.76 -3.55
CA ASP A 35 -0.43 -9.73 -4.08
C ASP A 35 0.17 -10.55 -5.24
N TRP A 36 0.75 -9.89 -6.24
CA TRP A 36 1.33 -10.56 -7.40
C TRP A 36 2.47 -11.50 -7.02
N TYR A 37 3.36 -11.08 -6.12
CA TYR A 37 4.41 -11.96 -5.64
C TYR A 37 3.84 -13.14 -4.87
N ASN A 38 2.80 -12.96 -4.06
CA ASN A 38 2.18 -14.06 -3.33
C ASN A 38 1.62 -15.13 -4.28
N GLN A 39 0.90 -14.70 -5.32
CA GLN A 39 0.39 -15.60 -6.37
C GLN A 39 1.53 -16.33 -7.10
N ARG A 40 2.61 -15.60 -7.43
CA ARG A 40 3.77 -16.17 -8.11
C ARG A 40 4.52 -17.18 -7.23
N VAL A 41 4.67 -16.90 -5.93
CA VAL A 41 5.28 -17.81 -4.96
C VAL A 41 4.53 -19.14 -4.92
N ASP A 42 3.20 -19.12 -4.85
CA ASP A 42 2.37 -20.34 -4.84
C ASP A 42 2.46 -21.13 -6.15
N ALA A 43 2.52 -20.43 -7.29
CA ALA A 43 2.60 -21.05 -8.60
C ALA A 43 4.02 -21.53 -8.99
N CYS A 44 5.07 -20.97 -8.38
CA CYS A 44 6.46 -21.20 -8.77
C CYS A 44 6.89 -22.67 -8.58
N LYS A 45 7.71 -23.16 -9.51
CA LYS A 45 8.26 -24.54 -9.48
C LYS A 45 9.78 -24.58 -9.28
N ASP A 46 10.45 -23.44 -9.36
CA ASP A 46 11.89 -23.32 -9.09
C ASP A 46 12.08 -22.73 -7.69
N GLU A 47 12.69 -23.51 -6.79
CA GLU A 47 12.86 -23.12 -5.38
C GLU A 47 13.74 -21.86 -5.21
N LYS A 48 14.72 -21.64 -6.09
CA LYS A 48 15.60 -20.47 -6.01
C LYS A 48 14.85 -19.22 -6.42
N LEU A 49 14.05 -19.30 -7.48
CA LEU A 49 13.18 -18.19 -7.88
C LEU A 49 12.11 -17.94 -6.82
N GLN A 50 11.48 -18.97 -6.28
CA GLN A 50 10.48 -18.84 -5.22
C GLN A 50 11.03 -18.09 -4.01
N ALA A 51 12.26 -18.39 -3.59
CA ALA A 51 12.93 -17.69 -2.49
C ALA A 51 13.13 -16.19 -2.76
N ILE A 52 13.54 -15.82 -3.99
CA ILE A 52 13.70 -14.41 -4.39
C ILE A 52 12.33 -13.70 -4.39
N LEU A 53 11.30 -14.33 -4.96
CA LEU A 53 9.96 -13.75 -5.03
C LEU A 53 9.37 -13.55 -3.62
N ALA A 54 9.58 -14.51 -2.71
CA ALA A 54 9.13 -14.41 -1.33
C ALA A 54 9.89 -13.32 -0.55
N HIS A 55 11.20 -13.19 -0.78
CA HIS A 55 12.00 -12.12 -0.20
C HIS A 55 11.48 -10.74 -0.63
N ASN A 56 11.34 -10.51 -1.94
CA ASN A 56 10.86 -9.23 -2.47
C ASN A 56 9.46 -8.92 -1.95
N ARG A 57 8.54 -9.91 -1.95
CA ARG A 57 7.18 -9.76 -1.38
C ARG A 57 7.21 -9.21 0.05
N ASP A 58 8.13 -9.69 0.86
CA ASP A 58 8.18 -9.33 2.27
C ASP A 58 8.84 -7.95 2.48
N GLU A 59 9.77 -7.53 1.61
CA GLU A 59 10.27 -6.15 1.57
C GLU A 59 9.18 -5.15 1.16
N GLU A 60 8.32 -5.46 0.18
CA GLU A 60 7.25 -4.52 -0.23
C GLU A 60 6.25 -4.25 0.92
N LYS A 61 6.12 -5.17 1.88
CA LYS A 61 5.30 -4.93 3.10
C LYS A 61 5.92 -3.86 3.99
N GLU A 62 7.24 -3.76 4.04
CA GLU A 62 7.94 -2.67 4.73
C GLU A 62 7.69 -1.35 4.00
N HIS A 63 7.83 -1.32 2.67
CA HIS A 63 7.56 -0.13 1.86
C HIS A 63 6.12 0.36 2.05
N ALA A 64 5.15 -0.56 1.99
CA ALA A 64 3.74 -0.26 2.25
C ALA A 64 3.54 0.32 3.67
N ALA A 65 4.15 -0.27 4.69
CA ALA A 65 4.04 0.22 6.07
C ALA A 65 4.64 1.63 6.25
N MET A 66 5.77 1.91 5.61
CA MET A 66 6.43 3.23 5.64
C MET A 66 5.55 4.31 5.00
N LEU A 67 4.95 4.01 3.83
CA LEU A 67 4.05 4.92 3.13
C LEU A 67 2.76 5.16 3.93
N LEU A 68 2.16 4.09 4.47
CA LEU A 68 0.96 4.17 5.31
C LEU A 68 1.20 5.03 6.55
N GLU A 69 2.36 4.92 7.20
CA GLU A 69 2.70 5.75 8.36
C GLU A 69 2.84 7.23 7.98
N TRP A 70 3.41 7.54 6.81
CA TRP A 70 3.45 8.92 6.33
C TRP A 70 2.04 9.46 6.10
N ILE A 71 1.14 8.68 5.47
CA ILE A 71 -0.26 9.04 5.27
C ILE A 71 -0.94 9.31 6.61
N ARG A 72 -0.80 8.39 7.59
CA ARG A 72 -1.36 8.53 8.95
C ARG A 72 -0.95 9.84 9.61
N ARG A 73 0.32 10.23 9.52
CA ARG A 73 0.83 11.48 10.11
C ARG A 73 0.28 12.74 9.45
N ASN A 74 -0.18 12.65 8.21
CA ASN A 74 -0.64 13.79 7.40
C ASN A 74 -2.17 13.84 7.21
N ASP A 75 -2.92 12.81 7.61
CA ASP A 75 -4.38 12.77 7.58
C ASP A 75 -4.97 12.34 8.93
N LYS A 76 -5.58 13.31 9.64
CA LYS A 76 -6.19 13.09 10.96
C LYS A 76 -7.36 12.09 10.94
N SER A 77 -8.08 12.01 9.83
CA SER A 77 -9.18 11.05 9.71
C SER A 77 -8.61 9.64 9.56
N PHE A 78 -7.56 9.51 8.74
CA PHE A 78 -6.84 8.23 8.58
C PHE A 78 -6.24 7.76 9.91
N ASP A 79 -5.63 8.66 10.68
CA ASP A 79 -5.10 8.38 12.02
C ASP A 79 -6.15 7.84 12.99
N LYS A 80 -7.33 8.49 13.04
CA LYS A 80 -8.44 8.06 13.89
C LYS A 80 -8.88 6.64 13.51
N GLU A 81 -9.17 6.40 12.23
CA GLU A 81 -9.68 5.10 11.80
C GLU A 81 -8.62 4.00 12.02
N LEU A 82 -7.35 4.24 11.68
CA LEU A 82 -6.29 3.26 11.95
C LEU A 82 -6.16 2.93 13.44
N SER A 83 -6.22 3.94 14.31
CA SER A 83 -6.14 3.74 15.76
C SER A 83 -7.35 2.98 16.32
N ASP A 84 -8.53 3.16 15.73
CA ASP A 84 -9.74 2.46 16.15
C ASP A 84 -9.66 0.95 15.85
N TYR A 85 -8.99 0.52 14.78
CA TYR A 85 -9.02 -0.88 14.32
C TYR A 85 -7.72 -1.66 14.47
N LEU A 86 -6.55 -1.03 14.23
CA LEU A 86 -5.27 -1.76 14.25
C LEU A 86 -4.90 -2.22 15.66
N PHE A 87 -4.28 -3.40 15.74
CA PHE A 87 -3.80 -4.00 16.98
C PHE A 87 -4.90 -4.26 18.02
N THR A 88 -6.11 -4.61 17.56
CA THR A 88 -7.25 -4.98 18.41
C THR A 88 -7.70 -6.41 18.13
N ASP A 89 -8.26 -7.10 19.13
CA ASP A 89 -8.82 -8.45 19.02
C ASP A 89 -10.35 -8.46 18.82
N LYS A 90 -10.98 -7.28 18.71
CA LYS A 90 -12.43 -7.16 18.52
C LYS A 90 -12.81 -7.60 17.10
N PRO A 91 -14.03 -8.12 16.88
CA PRO A 91 -14.57 -8.27 15.53
C PRO A 91 -14.44 -6.95 14.76
N ILE A 92 -13.91 -7.00 13.54
CA ILE A 92 -13.70 -5.80 12.70
C ILE A 92 -15.05 -5.16 12.37
N THR A 93 -16.08 -5.97 12.18
CA THR A 93 -17.48 -5.55 11.98
C THR A 93 -18.41 -6.33 12.93
N HIS A 94 -19.64 -5.86 13.08
CA HIS A 94 -20.72 -6.57 13.79
C HIS A 94 -20.97 -7.98 13.25
#